data_AF-A0A5J4RP34-F1
#
_entry.id   AF-A0A5J4RP34-F1
#
_cell.length_a   1.000
_cell.length_b   1.000
_cell.length_c   1.000
_cell.angle_alpha   90.00
_cell.angle_beta   90.00
_cell.angle_gamma   90.00
#
_symmetry.space_group_name_H-M   'P 1'
#
loop_
_entity.id
_entity.type
_entity.pdbx_description
1 polymer ?
#
loop_
_entity_poly.entity_id
_entity_poly.type
_entity_poly.pdbx_seq_one_letter_code
_entity_poly.pdbx_strand_id
1 'polypeptide(L)'
;MKKAFKFLVLLLPLFFGIAIFIFFDAIYPYHLHYQEQFQLFQFTSAYCLEVISTPGGFSDYISQFLSQFYFYSWSGALIIALSLIGLQQLLQAVASRFAVCLTWAPLTYLPSVFYWYLLCDDNYLLNGLVALILSLSGLIIGLCFHSNKVRRIYLFIMIPFFYWIAGGVICLFVAGILLYDWLKKKESWQTTIIISIISLLMVIACPFVAKYFWAQYQLYRFWWGGTYVRFTMHQPEMIPYLWTLIVINFFIFAFLPESKKDKTRLIIFSFNTTVLLFVSVFVIKEGYTVNEWKEELMECDYHCRMKQWEEVIKMANKKSPDISMSVTCLNLALHKTGQLPEKMFHYFQNGTEGLLPTFQRDFMLPLVSSEVYYYLGFINTAQRFTFEAMESLPDYQKSARCIKRLVETNLINAQYEVAAKYLDILRHTLFYRAWAEETMIYLNDEARISTHPEWGVLRQYRLQNDFLFSEGEKDMMLGILFQHNPSNRMAYEYLLAYTLLSRDLKHFWAYYTMDGKKPLYNVIPKSFQEALTYIWSQSQYNPSLQPQGVDNDVVKLLEKYRNIYITQPGANRILAKEFSNTYWYYYHYNK
;
A
#
# COMPACT_ATOMS: atom_id res chain seq x y z
N MET A 1 1.20 47.70 -4.98
CA MET A 1 0.53 46.59 -5.71
C MET A 1 1.50 45.67 -6.46
N LYS A 2 2.41 46.15 -7.33
CA LYS A 2 3.35 45.27 -8.07
C LYS A 2 4.28 44.39 -7.21
N LYS A 3 4.88 44.95 -6.14
CA LYS A 3 5.72 44.17 -5.19
C LYS A 3 4.90 43.09 -4.46
N ALA A 4 3.71 43.46 -3.96
CA ALA A 4 2.80 42.52 -3.29
C ALA A 4 2.33 41.39 -4.22
N PHE A 5 2.02 41.68 -5.49
CA PHE A 5 1.65 40.67 -6.47
C PHE A 5 2.79 39.69 -6.76
N LYS A 6 4.02 40.20 -6.97
CA LYS A 6 5.19 39.32 -7.14
C LYS A 6 5.47 38.46 -5.91
N PHE A 7 5.25 39.01 -4.71
CA PHE A 7 5.40 38.28 -3.45
C PHE A 7 4.36 37.17 -3.31
N LEU A 8 3.09 37.41 -3.68
CA LEU A 8 2.04 36.39 -3.72
C LEU A 8 2.37 35.24 -4.67
N VAL A 9 2.85 35.56 -5.87
CA VAL A 9 3.29 34.54 -6.85
C VAL A 9 4.46 33.71 -6.32
N LEU A 10 5.37 34.31 -5.55
CA LEU A 10 6.51 33.62 -4.95
C LEU A 10 6.11 32.72 -3.76
N LEU A 11 5.09 33.11 -2.99
CA LEU A 11 4.63 32.35 -1.83
C LEU A 11 3.68 31.20 -2.20
N LEU A 12 2.96 31.28 -3.32
CA LEU A 12 1.99 30.25 -3.70
C LEU A 12 2.60 28.83 -3.81
N PRO A 13 3.79 28.61 -4.40
CA PRO A 13 4.44 27.29 -4.42
C PRO A 13 4.75 26.78 -3.02
N LEU A 14 5.14 27.67 -2.09
CA LEU A 14 5.45 27.31 -0.71
C LEU A 14 4.18 26.82 0.00
N PHE A 15 3.07 27.55 -0.10
CA PHE A 15 1.79 27.13 0.48
C PHE A 15 1.29 25.81 -0.13
N PHE A 16 1.44 25.66 -1.45
CA PHE A 16 1.08 24.42 -2.15
C PHE A 16 1.91 23.22 -1.64
N GLY A 17 3.23 23.39 -1.50
CA GLY A 17 4.10 22.35 -0.93
C GLY A 17 3.77 22.02 0.51
N ILE A 18 3.51 23.02 1.35
CA ILE A 18 3.10 22.80 2.75
C ILE A 18 1.78 22.01 2.83
N ALA A 19 0.81 22.33 1.96
CA ALA A 19 -0.46 21.60 1.92
C ALA A 19 -0.27 20.13 1.55
N ILE A 20 0.54 19.83 0.53
CA ILE A 20 0.88 18.46 0.13
C ILE A 20 1.62 17.73 1.25
N PHE A 21 2.59 18.41 1.88
CA PHE A 21 3.37 17.86 2.98
C PHE A 21 2.47 17.45 4.15
N ILE A 22 1.63 18.37 4.63
CA ILE A 22 0.70 18.10 5.74
C ILE A 22 -0.27 16.97 5.36
N PHE A 23 -0.73 16.94 4.11
CA PHE A 23 -1.64 15.89 3.66
C PHE A 23 -1.00 14.51 3.75
N PHE A 24 0.16 14.29 3.13
CA PHE A 24 0.79 12.97 3.14
C PHE A 24 1.47 12.62 4.47
N ASP A 25 1.84 13.58 5.31
CA ASP A 25 2.44 13.29 6.61
C ASP A 25 1.40 13.03 7.71
N ALA A 26 0.27 13.75 7.70
CA ALA A 26 -0.69 13.72 8.80
C ALA A 26 -2.05 13.10 8.43
N ILE A 27 -2.48 13.16 7.16
CA ILE A 27 -3.81 12.69 6.73
C ILE A 27 -3.71 11.33 6.02
N TYR A 28 -2.65 11.11 5.24
CA TYR A 28 -2.48 9.91 4.40
C TYR A 28 -1.06 9.27 4.51
N PRO A 29 -0.49 9.11 5.73
CA PRO A 29 0.88 8.60 5.91
C PRO A 29 1.06 7.11 5.61
N TYR A 30 0.05 6.28 5.87
CA TYR A 30 0.18 4.83 5.71
C TYR A 30 0.14 4.42 4.25
N HIS A 31 -0.46 5.24 3.39
CA HIS A 31 -0.29 5.12 1.95
C HIS A 31 1.19 5.15 1.51
N LEU A 32 2.00 6.02 2.12
CA LEU A 32 3.44 6.09 1.80
C LEU A 32 4.16 4.82 2.24
N HIS A 33 3.90 4.36 3.48
CA HIS A 33 4.45 3.10 3.99
C HIS A 33 4.04 1.89 3.15
N TYR A 34 2.81 1.91 2.64
CA TYR A 34 2.29 0.91 1.72
C TYR A 34 3.03 0.92 0.37
N GLN A 35 3.32 2.10 -0.20
CA GLN A 35 4.10 2.16 -1.44
C GLN A 35 5.54 1.68 -1.24
N GLU A 36 6.17 2.08 -0.12
CA GLU A 36 7.54 1.68 0.25
C GLU A 36 7.71 0.18 0.33
N GLN A 37 6.78 -0.52 1.02
CA GLN A 37 6.95 -1.94 1.30
C GLN A 37 6.97 -2.83 0.05
N PHE A 38 6.41 -2.35 -1.05
CA PHE A 38 6.34 -3.06 -2.33
C PHE A 38 7.35 -2.56 -3.36
N GLN A 39 8.39 -1.86 -2.91
CA GLN A 39 9.52 -1.47 -3.75
C GLN A 39 10.84 -1.89 -3.09
N LEU A 40 11.86 -2.13 -3.91
CA LEU A 40 13.18 -2.53 -3.44
C LEU A 40 14.27 -1.87 -4.29
N PHE A 41 14.86 -0.81 -3.73
CA PHE A 41 16.01 -0.15 -4.33
C PHE A 41 17.32 -0.73 -3.79
N GLN A 42 18.26 -1.06 -4.69
CA GLN A 42 19.58 -1.57 -4.34
C GLN A 42 20.68 -0.64 -4.85
N PHE A 43 21.70 -0.38 -4.03
CA PHE A 43 22.89 0.39 -4.41
C PHE A 43 23.93 -0.43 -5.20
N THR A 44 23.50 -1.50 -5.89
CA THR A 44 24.38 -2.35 -6.70
C THR A 44 24.44 -1.88 -8.16
N SER A 45 25.59 -2.04 -8.80
CA SER A 45 25.76 -1.72 -10.22
C SER A 45 24.91 -2.61 -11.12
N ALA A 46 24.74 -3.89 -10.77
CA ALA A 46 23.91 -4.84 -11.49
C ALA A 46 22.45 -4.39 -11.55
N TYR A 47 21.86 -4.02 -10.41
CA TYR A 47 20.50 -3.49 -10.34
C TYR A 47 20.35 -2.18 -11.13
N CYS A 48 21.30 -1.26 -11.01
CA CYS A 48 21.31 -0.01 -11.77
C CYS A 48 21.30 -0.25 -13.29
N LEU A 49 22.15 -1.16 -13.78
CA LEU A 49 22.21 -1.54 -15.19
C LEU A 49 20.92 -2.23 -15.65
N GLU A 50 20.37 -3.14 -14.86
CA GLU A 50 19.13 -3.83 -15.15
C GLU A 50 17.98 -2.83 -15.35
N VAL A 51 17.77 -1.93 -14.39
CA VAL A 51 16.67 -0.95 -14.43
C VAL A 51 16.86 0.04 -15.58
N ILE A 52 18.02 0.68 -15.71
CA ILE A 52 18.30 1.69 -16.75
C ILE A 52 18.31 1.09 -18.17
N SER A 53 18.51 -0.23 -18.30
CA SER A 53 18.47 -0.91 -19.60
C SER A 53 17.07 -0.98 -20.23
N THR A 54 16.03 -0.58 -19.51
CA THR A 54 14.64 -0.61 -20.00
C THR A 54 14.16 0.77 -20.45
N PRO A 55 13.20 0.87 -21.39
CA PRO A 55 12.60 2.15 -21.76
C PRO A 55 11.87 2.82 -20.58
N GLY A 56 12.26 4.05 -20.25
CA GLY A 56 11.83 4.73 -19.02
C GLY A 56 12.60 4.30 -17.77
N GLY A 57 13.64 3.49 -17.91
CA GLY A 57 14.40 2.92 -16.80
C GLY A 57 15.13 3.95 -15.95
N PHE A 58 15.57 5.08 -16.54
CA PHE A 58 16.24 6.12 -15.76
C PHE A 58 15.28 6.86 -14.82
N SER A 59 14.07 7.19 -15.29
CA SER A 59 13.04 7.77 -14.41
C SER A 59 12.61 6.77 -13.34
N ASP A 60 12.51 5.49 -13.70
CA ASP A 60 12.17 4.42 -12.78
C ASP A 60 13.22 4.29 -11.67
N TYR A 61 14.51 4.22 -12.02
CA TYR A 61 15.62 4.16 -11.08
C TYR A 61 15.63 5.34 -10.09
N ILE A 62 15.45 6.58 -10.58
CA ILE A 62 15.35 7.76 -9.71
C ILE A 62 14.13 7.65 -8.81
N SER A 63 12.99 7.21 -9.34
CA SER A 63 11.76 7.12 -8.56
C SER A 63 11.85 6.07 -7.45
N GLN A 64 12.40 4.89 -7.72
CA GLN A 64 12.61 3.85 -6.71
C GLN A 64 13.62 4.30 -5.65
N PHE A 65 14.68 5.03 -6.05
CA PHE A 65 15.58 5.68 -5.11
C PHE A 65 14.85 6.66 -4.20
N LEU A 66 13.92 7.46 -4.72
CA LEU A 66 13.17 8.43 -3.92
C LEU A 66 12.11 7.76 -3.02
N SER A 67 11.40 6.76 -3.53
CA SER A 67 10.35 6.05 -2.80
C SER A 67 10.88 5.29 -1.59
N GLN A 68 12.16 4.91 -1.52
CA GLN A 68 12.71 4.25 -0.33
C GLN A 68 12.55 5.13 0.93
N PHE A 69 12.57 6.46 0.78
CA PHE A 69 12.36 7.42 1.88
C PHE A 69 10.92 7.50 2.36
N TYR A 70 9.97 6.82 1.71
CA TYR A 70 8.62 6.67 2.22
C TYR A 70 8.56 5.74 3.45
N PHE A 71 9.71 5.16 3.83
CA PHE A 71 9.90 4.49 5.10
C PHE A 71 9.53 5.39 6.29
N TYR A 72 9.78 6.70 6.20
CA TYR A 72 9.23 7.70 7.11
C TYR A 72 8.23 8.60 6.36
N SER A 73 7.03 8.77 6.94
CA SER A 73 5.95 9.56 6.32
C SER A 73 6.40 10.97 5.96
N TRP A 74 7.03 11.67 6.89
CA TRP A 74 7.47 13.06 6.71
C TRP A 74 8.47 13.23 5.56
N SER A 75 9.40 12.28 5.39
CA SER A 75 10.39 12.38 4.30
C SER A 75 9.77 12.05 2.95
N GLY A 76 8.86 11.07 2.89
CA GLY A 76 8.10 10.80 1.67
C GLY A 76 7.20 11.97 1.27
N ALA A 77 6.48 12.55 2.24
CA ALA A 77 5.63 13.73 2.03
C ALA A 77 6.45 14.93 1.50
N LEU A 78 7.66 15.15 2.02
CA LEU A 78 8.57 16.18 1.53
C LEU A 78 9.00 15.93 0.08
N ILE A 79 9.34 14.69 -0.28
CA ILE A 79 9.74 14.32 -1.65
C ILE A 79 8.61 14.54 -2.64
N ILE A 80 7.38 14.14 -2.28
CA ILE A 80 6.20 14.35 -3.14
C ILE A 80 5.94 15.86 -3.29
N ALA A 81 5.96 16.62 -2.20
CA ALA A 81 5.76 18.07 -2.23
C ALA A 81 6.78 18.77 -3.13
N LEU A 82 8.07 18.47 -2.97
CA LEU A 82 9.14 19.04 -3.79
C LEU A 82 9.01 18.64 -5.27
N SER A 83 8.63 17.39 -5.55
CA SER A 83 8.46 16.90 -6.91
C SER A 83 7.26 17.57 -7.61
N LEU A 84 6.13 17.73 -6.92
CA LEU A 84 4.95 18.41 -7.47
C LEU A 84 5.18 19.93 -7.62
N ILE A 85 5.90 20.56 -6.70
CA ILE A 85 6.38 21.94 -6.89
C ILE A 85 7.29 21.99 -8.13
N GLY A 86 8.23 21.07 -8.27
CA GLY A 86 9.13 20.99 -9.41
C GLY A 86 8.38 20.90 -10.75
N LEU A 87 7.37 20.03 -10.82
CA LEU A 87 6.47 19.92 -11.97
C LEU A 87 5.78 21.26 -12.27
N GLN A 88 5.19 21.89 -11.25
CA GLN A 88 4.51 23.18 -11.41
C GLN A 88 5.48 24.28 -11.89
N GLN A 89 6.69 24.36 -11.35
CA GLN A 89 7.69 25.34 -11.73
C GLN A 89 8.17 25.14 -13.18
N LEU A 90 8.33 23.88 -13.62
CA LEU A 90 8.65 23.57 -15.02
C LEU A 90 7.52 24.00 -15.95
N LEU A 91 6.26 23.73 -15.60
CA LEU A 91 5.10 24.18 -16.39
C LEU A 91 5.04 25.71 -16.47
N GLN A 92 5.28 26.41 -15.37
CA GLN A 92 5.37 27.87 -15.34
C GLN A 92 6.52 28.40 -16.21
N ALA A 93 7.68 27.73 -16.19
CA ALA A 93 8.80 28.06 -17.05
C ALA A 93 8.46 27.85 -18.53
N VAL A 94 7.74 26.77 -18.88
CA VAL A 94 7.32 26.49 -20.27
C VAL A 94 6.33 27.57 -20.71
N ALA A 95 5.31 27.85 -19.91
CA ALA A 95 4.31 28.89 -20.17
C ALA A 95 4.97 30.26 -20.45
N SER A 96 5.99 30.62 -19.66
CA SER A 96 6.71 31.89 -19.82
C SER A 96 7.44 32.04 -21.16
N ARG A 97 7.74 30.94 -21.86
CA ARG A 97 8.33 30.94 -23.20
C ARG A 97 7.30 31.25 -24.30
N PHE A 98 6.04 30.88 -24.09
CA PHE A 98 4.95 31.21 -25.01
C PHE A 98 4.55 32.68 -24.85
N ALA A 99 4.22 33.09 -23.63
CA ALA A 99 3.91 34.47 -23.25
C ALA A 99 4.25 34.71 -21.76
N VAL A 100 4.80 35.88 -21.43
CA VAL A 100 5.01 36.29 -20.03
C VAL A 100 3.65 36.67 -19.42
N CYS A 101 2.95 35.68 -18.88
CA CYS A 101 1.59 35.83 -18.38
C CYS A 101 1.47 35.46 -16.90
N LEU A 102 1.99 36.33 -16.01
CA LEU A 102 1.92 36.11 -14.55
C LEU A 102 0.48 36.15 -14.04
N THR A 103 -0.43 36.81 -14.76
CA THR A 103 -1.86 36.89 -14.43
C THR A 103 -2.50 35.50 -14.27
N TRP A 104 -2.05 34.53 -15.07
CA TRP A 104 -2.66 33.21 -15.17
C TRP A 104 -1.79 32.10 -14.57
N ALA A 105 -0.73 32.46 -13.85
CA ALA A 105 0.16 31.52 -13.18
C ALA A 105 -0.55 30.40 -12.38
N PRO A 106 -1.69 30.64 -11.68
CA PRO A 106 -2.40 29.57 -10.97
C PRO A 106 -2.85 28.41 -11.86
N LEU A 107 -3.08 28.62 -13.16
CA LEU A 107 -3.45 27.53 -14.10
C LEU A 107 -2.33 26.51 -14.30
N THR A 108 -1.08 26.85 -14.01
CA THR A 108 0.06 25.91 -14.10
C THR A 108 0.06 24.87 -13.00
N TYR A 109 -0.73 25.07 -11.93
CA TYR A 109 -0.88 24.11 -10.84
C TYR A 109 -1.82 22.97 -11.19
N LEU A 110 -2.70 23.13 -12.20
CA LEU A 110 -3.73 22.13 -12.53
C LEU A 110 -3.12 20.74 -12.80
N PRO A 111 -2.06 20.57 -13.61
CA PRO A 111 -1.46 19.25 -13.78
C PRO A 111 -0.80 18.70 -12.51
N SER A 112 -0.26 19.56 -11.64
CA SER A 112 0.36 19.13 -10.38
C SER A 112 -0.69 18.71 -9.34
N VAL A 113 -1.83 19.42 -9.27
CA VAL A 113 -2.99 19.00 -8.46
C VAL A 113 -3.59 17.70 -9.01
N PHE A 114 -3.68 17.56 -10.34
CA PHE A 114 -4.15 16.31 -10.95
C PHE A 114 -3.19 15.15 -10.63
N TYR A 115 -1.88 15.36 -10.68
CA TYR A 115 -0.93 14.30 -10.30
C TYR A 115 -0.97 14.00 -8.80
N TRP A 116 -1.17 15.01 -7.95
CA TRP A 116 -1.43 14.78 -6.51
C TRP A 116 -2.64 13.86 -6.33
N TYR A 117 -3.74 14.12 -7.04
CA TYR A 117 -4.91 13.24 -7.06
C TYR A 117 -4.55 11.80 -7.50
N LEU A 118 -3.69 11.62 -8.50
CA LEU A 118 -3.23 10.29 -8.91
C LEU A 118 -2.44 9.60 -7.81
N LEU A 119 -1.56 10.31 -7.10
CA LEU A 119 -0.76 9.75 -6.00
C LEU A 119 -1.57 9.38 -4.76
N CYS A 120 -2.87 9.71 -4.69
CA CYS A 120 -3.75 9.19 -3.64
C CYS A 120 -4.24 7.76 -3.94
N ASP A 121 -4.17 7.33 -5.20
CA ASP A 121 -4.53 5.99 -5.65
C ASP A 121 -3.29 5.08 -5.62
N ASP A 122 -3.44 3.91 -4.99
CA ASP A 122 -2.37 2.96 -4.72
C ASP A 122 -1.77 2.33 -5.98
N ASN A 123 -2.43 2.50 -7.12
CA ASN A 123 -1.95 2.10 -8.42
C ASN A 123 -0.88 3.04 -9.00
N TYR A 124 -0.92 4.35 -8.73
CA TYR A 124 -0.01 5.30 -9.40
C TYR A 124 1.29 5.49 -8.64
N LEU A 125 2.40 5.44 -9.37
CA LEU A 125 3.75 5.49 -8.80
C LEU A 125 4.40 6.86 -9.03
N LEU A 126 5.41 7.17 -8.20
CA LEU A 126 6.23 8.38 -8.32
C LEU A 126 6.98 8.45 -9.67
N ASN A 127 7.24 7.31 -10.30
CA ASN A 127 7.93 7.22 -11.59
C ASN A 127 7.30 8.10 -12.68
N GLY A 128 5.97 8.10 -12.83
CA GLY A 128 5.32 8.94 -13.83
C GLY A 128 5.57 10.44 -13.60
N LEU A 129 5.66 10.88 -12.34
CA LEU A 129 5.97 12.27 -11.98
C LEU A 129 7.42 12.61 -12.32
N VAL A 130 8.36 11.73 -11.99
CA VAL A 130 9.78 11.89 -12.34
C VAL A 130 9.96 11.93 -13.86
N ALA A 131 9.28 11.05 -14.60
CA ALA A 131 9.30 11.04 -16.06
C ALA A 131 8.77 12.35 -16.66
N LEU A 132 7.68 12.90 -16.10
CA LEU A 132 7.15 14.22 -16.48
C LEU A 132 8.15 15.34 -16.23
N ILE A 133 8.77 15.37 -15.05
CA ILE A 133 9.78 16.36 -14.69
C ILE A 133 10.97 16.29 -15.67
N LEU A 134 11.46 15.10 -15.99
CA LEU A 134 12.57 14.91 -16.93
C LEU A 134 12.21 15.36 -18.35
N SER A 135 11.04 14.95 -18.85
CA SER A 135 10.54 15.32 -20.18
C SER A 135 10.34 16.83 -20.33
N LEU A 136 9.73 17.48 -19.32
CA LEU A 136 9.52 18.93 -19.31
C LEU A 136 10.83 19.71 -19.13
N SER A 137 11.79 19.18 -18.36
CA SER A 137 13.13 19.77 -18.27
C SER A 137 13.82 19.76 -19.64
N GLY A 138 13.73 18.63 -20.36
CA GLY A 138 14.19 18.53 -21.75
C GLY A 138 13.53 19.53 -22.68
N LEU A 139 12.21 19.73 -22.52
CA LEU A 139 11.44 20.71 -23.30
C LEU A 139 11.96 22.13 -23.03
N ILE A 140 12.14 22.53 -21.77
CA ILE A 140 12.69 23.84 -21.40
C ILE A 140 14.05 24.09 -22.05
N ILE A 141 14.96 23.12 -21.99
CA ILE A 141 16.28 23.21 -22.63
C ILE A 141 16.12 23.46 -24.14
N GLY A 142 15.25 22.70 -24.80
CA GLY A 142 14.94 22.88 -26.22
C GLY A 142 14.40 24.28 -26.56
N LEU A 143 13.53 24.82 -25.71
CA LEU A 143 12.95 26.15 -25.86
C LEU A 143 13.95 27.29 -25.56
N CYS A 144 15.05 27.03 -24.87
CA CYS A 144 16.13 27.98 -24.64
C CYS A 144 17.00 28.23 -25.89
N PHE A 145 16.98 27.34 -26.89
CA PHE A 145 17.77 27.51 -28.10
C PHE A 145 17.21 28.58 -29.03
N HIS A 146 18.01 29.62 -29.27
CA HIS A 146 17.67 30.72 -30.16
C HIS A 146 17.69 30.30 -31.64
N SER A 147 18.67 29.49 -32.05
CA SER A 147 18.83 29.01 -33.43
C SER A 147 17.84 27.87 -33.74
N ASN A 148 17.05 28.04 -34.80
CA ASN A 148 16.11 27.02 -35.27
C ASN A 148 16.81 25.74 -35.75
N LYS A 149 18.03 25.84 -36.28
CA LYS A 149 18.81 24.66 -36.70
C LYS A 149 19.23 23.82 -35.49
N VAL A 150 19.75 24.47 -34.45
CA VAL A 150 20.18 23.81 -33.21
C VAL A 150 18.99 23.16 -32.50
N ARG A 151 17.84 23.86 -32.41
CA ARG A 151 16.62 23.31 -31.80
C ARG A 151 16.12 22.05 -32.52
N ARG A 152 16.22 22.01 -33.86
CA ARG A 152 15.85 20.82 -34.67
C ARG A 152 16.79 19.64 -34.46
N ILE A 153 18.10 19.89 -34.49
CA ILE A 153 19.11 18.86 -34.22
C ILE A 153 18.88 18.28 -32.83
N TYR A 154 18.64 19.16 -31.84
CA TYR A 154 18.28 18.76 -30.49
C TYR A 154 17.00 17.91 -30.46
N LEU A 155 15.91 18.36 -31.11
CA LEU A 155 14.65 17.61 -31.16
C LEU A 155 14.85 16.17 -31.66
N PHE A 156 15.51 15.99 -32.80
CA PHE A 156 15.67 14.65 -33.38
C PHE A 156 16.61 13.75 -32.59
N ILE A 157 17.70 14.28 -32.03
CA ILE A 157 18.61 13.49 -31.18
C ILE A 157 17.92 13.12 -29.87
N MET A 158 17.13 14.03 -29.31
CA MET A 158 16.57 13.87 -27.98
C MET A 158 15.29 13.06 -27.94
N ILE A 159 14.58 12.86 -29.06
CA ILE A 159 13.44 11.94 -29.13
C ILE A 159 13.80 10.52 -28.65
N PRO A 160 14.76 9.80 -29.27
CA PRO A 160 15.11 8.45 -28.82
C PRO A 160 15.74 8.46 -27.42
N PHE A 161 16.50 9.51 -27.08
CA PHE A 161 17.14 9.64 -25.77
C PHE A 161 16.12 9.82 -24.63
N PHE A 162 15.16 10.74 -24.76
CA PHE A 162 14.11 10.93 -23.75
C PHE A 162 13.11 9.79 -23.73
N TYR A 163 12.89 9.10 -24.83
CA TYR A 163 12.12 7.84 -24.81
C TYR A 163 12.78 6.81 -23.91
N TRP A 164 14.09 6.66 -24.03
CA TRP A 164 14.84 5.75 -23.17
C TRP A 164 14.83 6.19 -21.70
N ILE A 165 14.96 7.49 -21.43
CA ILE A 165 15.03 8.01 -20.06
C ILE A 165 13.68 8.04 -19.36
N ALA A 166 12.64 8.49 -20.06
CA ALA A 166 11.36 8.87 -19.48
C ALA A 166 10.17 8.14 -20.09
N GLY A 167 10.36 7.14 -20.96
CA GLY A 167 9.28 6.29 -21.48
C GLY A 167 8.32 7.02 -22.41
N GLY A 168 7.01 6.75 -22.32
CA GLY A 168 6.00 7.28 -23.25
C GLY A 168 5.75 8.80 -23.17
N VAL A 169 6.21 9.46 -22.10
CA VAL A 169 5.98 10.89 -21.81
C VAL A 169 6.70 11.82 -22.81
N ILE A 170 7.54 11.30 -23.70
CA ILE A 170 8.21 12.06 -24.77
C ILE A 170 7.21 12.81 -25.66
N CYS A 171 5.98 12.30 -25.78
CA CYS A 171 4.94 12.94 -26.57
C CYS A 171 4.73 14.41 -26.14
N LEU A 172 4.85 14.72 -24.85
CA LEU A 172 4.74 16.08 -24.31
C LEU A 172 5.93 16.95 -24.70
N PHE A 173 7.14 16.39 -24.69
CA PHE A 173 8.36 17.07 -25.14
C PHE A 173 8.24 17.48 -26.62
N VAL A 174 7.85 16.54 -27.48
CA VAL A 174 7.68 16.79 -28.92
C VAL A 174 6.54 17.77 -29.16
N ALA A 175 5.38 17.56 -28.52
CA ALA A 175 4.24 18.45 -28.63
C ALA A 175 4.61 19.90 -28.24
N GLY A 176 5.30 20.10 -27.12
CA GLY A 176 5.72 21.42 -26.67
C GLY A 176 6.63 22.16 -27.67
N ILE A 177 7.64 21.47 -28.23
CA ILE A 177 8.54 22.08 -29.24
C ILE A 177 7.78 22.42 -30.52
N LEU A 178 6.98 21.48 -31.03
CA LEU A 178 6.21 21.71 -32.26
C LEU A 178 5.23 22.86 -32.08
N LEU A 179 4.47 22.89 -30.98
CA LEU A 179 3.54 23.97 -30.67
C LEU A 179 4.24 25.33 -30.64
N TYR A 180 5.41 25.40 -30.00
CA TYR A 180 6.20 26.63 -29.97
C TYR A 180 6.62 27.10 -31.36
N ASP A 181 7.11 26.19 -32.21
CA ASP A 181 7.53 26.50 -33.59
C ASP A 181 6.35 26.95 -34.47
N TRP A 182 5.21 26.27 -34.34
CA TRP A 182 3.96 26.61 -35.01
C TRP A 182 3.45 28.01 -34.63
N LEU A 183 3.43 28.32 -33.34
CA LEU A 183 2.88 29.58 -32.82
C LEU A 183 3.78 30.77 -33.10
N LYS A 184 5.11 30.60 -33.03
CA LYS A 184 6.06 31.69 -33.30
C LYS A 184 6.36 31.89 -34.80
N LYS A 185 5.77 31.08 -35.68
CA LYS A 185 5.92 31.15 -37.16
C LYS A 185 7.36 31.38 -37.60
N LYS A 186 8.29 30.65 -36.99
CA LYS A 186 9.73 30.89 -37.21
C LYS A 186 10.24 30.42 -38.57
N GLU A 187 9.46 29.65 -39.31
CA GLU A 187 9.83 29.02 -40.57
C GLU A 187 8.64 28.98 -41.55
N SER A 188 8.88 28.55 -42.79
CA SER A 188 7.80 28.35 -43.76
C SER A 188 6.90 27.18 -43.34
N TRP A 189 5.59 27.33 -43.57
CA TRP A 189 4.56 26.33 -43.27
C TRP A 189 4.93 24.90 -43.71
N GLN A 190 5.51 24.76 -44.92
CA GLN A 190 5.92 23.46 -45.48
C GLN A 190 7.00 22.78 -44.64
N THR A 191 8.03 23.52 -44.22
CA THR A 191 9.13 22.96 -43.41
C THR A 191 8.65 22.52 -42.04
N THR A 192 7.77 23.31 -41.39
CA THR A 192 7.19 22.97 -40.09
C THR A 192 6.35 21.70 -40.16
N ILE A 193 5.59 21.48 -41.24
CA ILE A 193 4.85 20.23 -41.47
C ILE A 193 5.80 19.05 -41.58
N ILE A 194 6.83 19.15 -42.43
CA ILE A 194 7.78 18.05 -42.65
C ILE A 194 8.45 17.66 -41.32
N ILE A 195 8.91 18.64 -40.54
CA ILE A 195 9.51 18.41 -39.21
C ILE A 195 8.50 17.74 -38.27
N SER A 196 7.24 18.20 -38.27
CA SER A 196 6.19 17.63 -37.42
C SER A 196 5.91 16.16 -37.78
N ILE A 197 5.83 15.84 -39.07
CA ILE A 197 5.60 14.46 -39.56
C ILE A 197 6.77 13.56 -39.16
N ILE A 198 8.01 13.98 -39.42
CA ILE A 198 9.21 13.20 -39.06
C ILE A 198 9.26 12.96 -37.55
N SER A 199 9.03 14.00 -36.75
CA SER A 199 9.05 13.88 -35.28
C SER A 199 7.96 12.92 -34.79
N LEU A 200 6.76 12.98 -35.35
CA LEU A 200 5.67 12.06 -35.01
C LEU A 200 5.99 10.62 -35.39
N LEU A 201 6.57 10.39 -36.58
CA LEU A 201 7.04 9.07 -37.00
C LEU A 201 8.09 8.51 -36.04
N MET A 202 9.01 9.34 -35.54
CA MET A 202 10.01 8.90 -34.56
C MET A 202 9.38 8.54 -33.21
N VAL A 203 8.43 9.34 -32.71
CA VAL A 203 7.67 9.03 -31.49
C VAL A 203 6.95 7.69 -31.61
N ILE A 204 6.37 7.40 -32.78
CA ILE A 204 5.68 6.13 -33.07
C ILE A 204 6.70 4.99 -33.19
N ALA A 205 7.85 5.22 -33.83
CA ALA A 205 8.87 4.19 -34.04
C ALA A 205 9.51 3.70 -32.74
N CYS A 206 9.75 4.60 -31.77
CA CYS A 206 10.42 4.26 -30.51
C CYS A 206 9.77 3.08 -29.75
N PRO A 207 8.45 3.05 -29.49
CA PRO A 207 7.77 1.90 -28.90
C PRO A 207 7.90 0.60 -29.68
N PHE A 208 7.87 0.65 -31.02
CA PHE A 208 8.04 -0.57 -31.85
C PHE A 208 9.47 -1.10 -31.80
N VAL A 209 10.47 -0.22 -31.81
CA VAL A 209 11.88 -0.61 -31.62
C VAL A 209 12.08 -1.23 -30.25
N ALA A 210 11.51 -0.62 -29.19
CA ALA A 210 11.56 -1.22 -27.85
C ALA A 210 10.88 -2.60 -27.81
N LYS A 211 9.69 -2.75 -28.40
CA LYS A 211 8.99 -4.04 -28.47
C LYS A 211 9.82 -5.12 -29.18
N TYR A 212 10.63 -4.76 -30.17
CA TYR A 212 11.52 -5.70 -30.85
C TYR A 212 12.58 -6.30 -29.90
N PHE A 213 13.20 -5.46 -29.06
CA PHE A 213 14.21 -5.91 -28.09
C PHE A 213 13.61 -6.57 -26.83
N TRP A 214 12.42 -6.14 -26.38
CA TRP A 214 11.72 -6.71 -25.22
C TRP A 214 10.39 -7.37 -25.64
N ALA A 215 10.50 -8.40 -26.49
CA ALA A 215 9.35 -9.09 -27.07
C ALA A 215 8.38 -9.70 -26.04
N GLN A 216 8.84 -9.97 -24.82
CA GLN A 216 8.06 -10.51 -23.71
C GLN A 216 6.98 -9.56 -23.16
N TYR A 217 7.16 -8.24 -23.26
CA TYR A 217 6.17 -7.27 -22.77
C TYR A 217 5.14 -6.91 -23.83
N GLN A 218 3.88 -6.69 -23.42
CA GLN A 218 2.83 -6.24 -24.32
C GLN A 218 3.09 -4.83 -24.85
N LEU A 219 2.72 -4.55 -26.11
CA LEU A 219 3.05 -3.30 -26.80
C LEU A 219 2.56 -2.06 -26.04
N TYR A 220 1.37 -2.11 -25.43
CA TYR A 220 0.78 -0.95 -24.75
C TYR A 220 1.68 -0.37 -23.64
N ARG A 221 2.51 -1.18 -22.97
CA ARG A 221 3.44 -0.73 -21.91
C ARG A 221 4.47 0.26 -22.43
N PHE A 222 4.88 0.12 -23.68
CA PHE A 222 5.85 1.00 -24.32
C PHE A 222 5.27 2.36 -24.73
N TRP A 223 3.93 2.48 -24.79
CA TRP A 223 3.22 3.70 -25.16
C TRP A 223 2.85 4.55 -23.95
N TRP A 224 2.29 3.92 -22.92
CA TRP A 224 1.68 4.61 -21.78
C TRP A 224 2.57 4.60 -20.53
N GLY A 225 3.80 4.12 -20.66
CA GLY A 225 4.77 3.97 -19.58
C GLY A 225 4.35 2.89 -18.60
N GLY A 226 4.69 1.65 -18.93
CA GLY A 226 4.32 0.46 -18.17
C GLY A 226 4.84 0.40 -16.73
N THR A 227 5.69 1.35 -16.31
CA THR A 227 6.24 1.47 -14.96
C THR A 227 5.66 2.66 -14.18
N TYR A 228 4.70 3.40 -14.73
CA TYR A 228 4.03 4.50 -14.02
C TYR A 228 2.90 4.04 -13.11
N VAL A 229 2.40 2.83 -13.35
CA VAL A 229 1.31 2.21 -12.60
C VAL A 229 1.71 0.81 -12.13
N ARG A 230 1.19 0.41 -10.98
CA ARG A 230 1.42 -0.91 -10.39
C ARG A 230 0.68 -1.97 -11.19
N PHE A 231 -0.62 -1.80 -11.38
CA PHE A 231 -1.50 -2.71 -12.10
C PHE A 231 -1.40 -2.51 -13.61
N THR A 232 -0.31 -3.03 -14.17
CA THR A 232 -0.01 -2.88 -15.60
C THR A 232 -1.08 -3.48 -16.53
N MET A 233 -1.82 -4.49 -16.10
CA MET A 233 -2.88 -5.17 -16.89
C MET A 233 -4.05 -4.24 -17.28
N HIS A 234 -4.32 -3.20 -16.50
CA HIS A 234 -5.38 -2.24 -16.78
C HIS A 234 -4.78 -1.02 -17.48
N GLN A 235 -5.43 -0.54 -18.54
CA GLN A 235 -4.97 0.68 -19.20
C GLN A 235 -5.06 1.84 -18.21
N PRO A 236 -4.00 2.66 -18.04
CA PRO A 236 -4.02 3.74 -17.08
C PRO A 236 -4.85 4.91 -17.62
N GLU A 237 -6.17 4.85 -17.45
CA GLU A 237 -7.12 5.78 -18.06
C GLU A 237 -6.82 7.25 -17.72
N MET A 238 -6.30 7.53 -16.52
CA MET A 238 -6.04 8.90 -16.08
C MET A 238 -4.75 9.54 -16.63
N ILE A 239 -3.78 8.76 -17.10
CA ILE A 239 -2.51 9.29 -17.61
C ILE A 239 -2.70 10.07 -18.92
N PRO A 240 -3.44 9.56 -19.93
CA PRO A 240 -3.78 10.33 -21.13
C PRO A 240 -4.51 11.63 -20.84
N TYR A 241 -5.43 11.66 -19.86
CA TYR A 241 -6.13 12.89 -19.46
C TYR A 241 -5.17 13.93 -18.88
N LEU A 242 -4.25 13.50 -18.01
CA LEU A 242 -3.19 14.37 -17.49
C LEU A 242 -2.30 14.93 -18.61
N TRP A 243 -1.86 14.10 -19.54
CA TRP A 243 -1.03 14.54 -20.66
C TRP A 243 -1.77 15.53 -21.55
N THR A 244 -3.05 15.27 -21.83
CA THR A 244 -3.92 16.16 -22.57
C THR A 244 -4.07 17.50 -21.84
N LEU A 245 -4.26 17.48 -20.52
CA LEU A 245 -4.32 18.68 -19.69
C LEU A 245 -3.04 19.51 -19.78
N ILE A 246 -1.86 18.88 -19.80
CA ILE A 246 -0.57 19.56 -19.97
C ILE A 246 -0.48 20.21 -21.36
N VAL A 247 -0.86 19.51 -22.42
CA VAL A 247 -0.89 20.07 -23.79
C VAL A 247 -1.86 21.24 -23.89
N ILE A 248 -3.07 21.11 -23.33
CA ILE A 248 -4.06 22.19 -23.24
C ILE A 248 -3.48 23.39 -22.50
N ASN A 249 -2.74 23.15 -21.41
CA ASN A 249 -2.06 24.21 -20.67
C ASN A 249 -1.12 25.01 -21.59
N PHE A 250 -0.30 24.33 -22.41
CA PHE A 250 0.58 25.00 -23.38
C PHE A 250 -0.19 25.86 -24.38
N PHE A 251 -1.31 25.35 -24.92
CA PHE A 251 -2.16 26.09 -25.83
C PHE A 251 -2.79 27.32 -25.16
N ILE A 252 -3.37 27.17 -23.97
CA ILE A 252 -4.03 28.26 -23.24
C ILE A 252 -3.05 29.41 -23.01
N PHE A 253 -1.84 29.12 -22.53
CA PHE A 253 -0.82 30.16 -22.29
C PHE A 253 -0.29 30.83 -23.56
N ALA A 254 -0.43 30.20 -24.72
CA ALA A 254 -0.08 30.83 -25.99
C ALA A 254 -1.08 31.91 -26.43
N PHE A 255 -2.35 31.81 -26.03
CA PHE A 255 -3.43 32.69 -26.50
C PHE A 255 -3.96 33.65 -25.43
N LEU A 256 -3.70 33.40 -24.14
CA LEU A 256 -4.20 34.27 -23.08
C LEU A 256 -3.52 35.65 -23.07
N PRO A 257 -4.31 36.75 -23.05
CA PRO A 257 -3.75 38.09 -22.99
C PRO A 257 -3.24 38.42 -21.58
N GLU A 258 -2.12 39.15 -21.51
CA GLU A 258 -1.64 39.71 -20.24
C GLU A 258 -2.37 41.02 -19.92
N SER A 259 -2.90 41.13 -18.70
CA SER A 259 -3.60 42.34 -18.27
C SER A 259 -2.63 43.46 -17.93
N LYS A 260 -2.76 44.62 -18.61
CA LYS A 260 -1.93 45.81 -18.35
C LYS A 260 -2.29 46.53 -17.03
N LYS A 261 -3.49 46.29 -16.48
CA LYS A 261 -3.99 46.95 -15.27
C LYS A 261 -3.71 46.09 -14.03
N ASP A 262 -2.97 46.63 -13.07
CA ASP A 262 -2.56 45.92 -11.85
C ASP A 262 -3.76 45.38 -11.04
N LYS A 263 -4.88 46.12 -10.95
CA LYS A 263 -6.10 45.66 -10.24
C LYS A 263 -6.77 44.48 -10.94
N THR A 264 -6.94 44.56 -12.26
CA THR A 264 -7.55 43.48 -13.06
C THR A 264 -6.71 42.21 -13.00
N ARG A 265 -5.36 42.34 -13.07
CA ARG A 265 -4.45 41.22 -12.89
C ARG A 265 -4.63 40.54 -11.53
N LEU A 266 -4.71 41.32 -10.45
CA LEU A 266 -4.91 40.78 -9.11
C LEU A 266 -6.25 40.05 -8.98
N ILE A 267 -7.34 40.62 -9.53
CA ILE A 267 -8.67 39.99 -9.52
C ILE A 267 -8.66 38.65 -10.25
N ILE A 268 -8.09 38.60 -11.47
CA ILE A 268 -8.02 37.37 -12.26
C ILE A 268 -7.16 36.32 -11.53
N PHE A 269 -6.00 36.71 -11.00
CA PHE A 269 -5.13 35.82 -10.26
C PHE A 269 -5.81 35.25 -9.01
N SER A 270 -6.44 36.12 -8.20
CA SER A 270 -7.17 35.71 -7.00
C SER A 270 -8.33 34.79 -7.36
N PHE A 271 -9.11 35.12 -8.40
CA PHE A 271 -10.21 34.27 -8.87
C PHE A 271 -9.72 32.88 -9.27
N ASN A 272 -8.70 32.79 -10.12
CA ASN A 272 -8.15 31.49 -10.54
C ASN A 272 -7.56 30.71 -9.37
N THR A 273 -6.93 31.39 -8.39
CA THR A 273 -6.40 30.74 -7.18
C THR A 273 -7.54 30.19 -6.31
N THR A 274 -8.63 30.95 -6.12
CA THR A 274 -9.81 30.48 -5.38
C THR A 274 -10.47 29.30 -6.08
N VAL A 275 -10.63 29.35 -7.41
CA VAL A 275 -11.16 28.23 -8.20
C VAL A 275 -10.24 27.02 -8.08
N LEU A 276 -8.92 27.19 -8.20
CA LEU A 276 -7.95 26.12 -8.03
C LEU A 276 -8.06 25.49 -6.64
N LEU A 277 -8.12 26.29 -5.57
CA LEU A 277 -8.29 25.80 -4.21
C LEU A 277 -9.60 25.01 -4.05
N PHE A 278 -10.71 25.54 -4.57
CA PHE A 278 -12.00 24.87 -4.52
C PHE A 278 -11.98 23.54 -5.29
N VAL A 279 -11.44 23.53 -6.51
CA VAL A 279 -11.29 22.33 -7.33
C VAL A 279 -10.36 21.33 -6.66
N SER A 280 -9.23 21.78 -6.08
CA SER A 280 -8.30 20.88 -5.39
C SER A 280 -8.96 20.20 -4.20
N VAL A 281 -9.66 20.98 -3.35
CA VAL A 281 -10.39 20.43 -2.20
C VAL A 281 -11.52 19.51 -2.65
N PHE A 282 -12.29 19.90 -3.67
CA PHE A 282 -13.39 19.09 -4.20
C PHE A 282 -12.89 17.79 -4.82
N VAL A 283 -11.86 17.83 -5.68
CA VAL A 283 -11.31 16.66 -6.35
C VAL A 283 -10.65 15.70 -5.35
N ILE A 284 -9.94 16.21 -4.34
CA ILE A 284 -9.30 15.37 -3.33
C ILE A 284 -10.36 14.76 -2.39
N LYS A 285 -11.40 15.51 -2.01
CA LYS A 285 -12.40 15.06 -1.04
C LYS A 285 -13.53 14.23 -1.66
N GLU A 286 -14.12 14.68 -2.76
CA GLU A 286 -15.30 14.06 -3.41
C GLU A 286 -14.90 13.08 -4.52
N GLY A 287 -13.64 13.09 -4.98
CA GLY A 287 -13.16 12.29 -6.09
C GLY A 287 -12.93 10.80 -5.81
N TYR A 288 -13.54 10.21 -4.77
CA TYR A 288 -13.41 8.78 -4.41
C TYR A 288 -11.97 8.25 -4.17
N THR A 289 -10.93 9.09 -4.17
CA THR A 289 -9.51 8.65 -4.15
C THR A 289 -8.85 8.67 -2.78
N VAL A 290 -9.19 9.61 -1.89
CA VAL A 290 -8.81 9.48 -0.47
C VAL A 290 -9.72 8.43 0.12
N ASN A 291 -9.24 7.20 0.01
CA ASN A 291 -10.00 6.05 0.38
C ASN A 291 -9.73 5.76 1.85
N GLU A 292 -10.53 6.39 2.72
CA GLU A 292 -10.39 6.28 4.18
C GLU A 292 -10.36 4.81 4.65
N TRP A 293 -11.13 3.93 4.01
CA TRP A 293 -11.14 2.51 4.38
C TRP A 293 -9.85 1.79 3.98
N LYS A 294 -9.27 2.13 2.81
CA LYS A 294 -7.97 1.60 2.39
C LYS A 294 -6.86 2.10 3.31
N GLU A 295 -6.85 3.39 3.64
CA GLU A 295 -5.86 3.97 4.54
C GLU A 295 -5.94 3.35 5.93
N GLU A 296 -7.15 3.14 6.47
CA GLU A 296 -7.36 2.44 7.74
C GLU A 296 -6.87 0.98 7.70
N LEU A 297 -7.06 0.28 6.59
CA LEU A 297 -6.53 -1.06 6.40
C LEU A 297 -4.99 -1.06 6.32
N MET A 298 -4.40 -0.11 5.59
CA MET A 298 -2.95 0.07 5.48
C MET A 298 -2.33 0.42 6.84
N GLU A 299 -2.99 1.27 7.63
CA GLU A 299 -2.62 1.60 9.01
C GLU A 299 -2.62 0.36 9.90
N CYS A 300 -3.68 -0.44 9.83
CA CYS A 300 -3.82 -1.66 10.62
C CYS A 300 -2.71 -2.68 10.30
N ASP A 301 -2.46 -2.94 9.01
CA ASP A 301 -1.37 -3.81 8.56
C ASP A 301 0.02 -3.25 8.93
N TYR A 302 0.21 -1.93 8.82
CA TYR A 302 1.45 -1.27 9.26
C TYR A 302 1.72 -1.49 10.74
N HIS A 303 0.74 -1.26 11.62
CA HIS A 303 0.91 -1.49 13.06
C HIS A 303 1.16 -2.95 13.39
N CYS A 304 0.50 -3.89 12.70
CA CYS A 304 0.80 -5.32 12.83
C CYS A 304 2.24 -5.65 12.43
N ARG A 305 2.70 -5.16 11.27
CA ARG A 305 4.09 -5.32 10.79
C ARG A 305 5.10 -4.74 11.78
N MET A 306 4.80 -3.59 12.37
CA MET A 306 5.65 -2.90 13.35
C MET A 306 5.51 -3.46 14.77
N LYS A 307 4.72 -4.53 14.98
CA LYS A 307 4.45 -5.17 16.27
C LYS A 307 3.81 -4.23 17.30
N GLN A 308 3.06 -3.23 16.84
CA GLN A 308 2.36 -2.23 17.65
C GLN A 308 0.92 -2.71 17.95
N TRP A 309 0.80 -3.83 18.65
CA TRP A 309 -0.47 -4.53 18.88
C TRP A 309 -1.54 -3.68 19.58
N GLU A 310 -1.13 -2.86 20.55
CA GLU A 310 -2.07 -1.98 21.29
C GLU A 310 -2.70 -0.91 20.39
N GLU A 311 -1.97 -0.41 19.39
CA GLU A 311 -2.53 0.57 18.45
C GLU A 311 -3.60 -0.08 17.55
N VAL A 312 -3.39 -1.32 17.10
CA VAL A 312 -4.42 -2.09 16.35
C VAL A 312 -5.70 -2.25 17.18
N ILE A 313 -5.58 -2.56 18.47
CA ILE A 313 -6.74 -2.71 19.38
C ILE A 313 -7.43 -1.35 19.60
N LYS A 314 -6.65 -0.29 19.76
CA LYS A 314 -7.16 1.08 19.91
C LYS A 314 -7.91 1.56 18.65
N MET A 315 -7.43 1.23 17.46
CA MET A 315 -8.17 1.46 16.21
C MET A 315 -9.51 0.72 16.23
N ALA A 316 -9.52 -0.57 16.55
CA ALA A 316 -10.75 -1.37 16.61
C ALA A 316 -11.75 -0.86 17.65
N ASN A 317 -11.28 -0.29 18.76
CA ASN A 317 -12.14 0.36 19.76
C ASN A 317 -12.78 1.66 19.25
N LYS A 318 -12.09 2.40 18.38
CA LYS A 318 -12.62 3.63 17.77
C LYS A 318 -13.63 3.31 16.67
N LYS A 319 -13.32 2.33 15.83
CA LYS A 319 -14.17 1.84 14.75
C LYS A 319 -13.95 0.34 14.60
N SER A 320 -14.99 -0.45 14.83
CA SER A 320 -14.88 -1.92 14.71
C SER A 320 -14.55 -2.29 13.26
N PRO A 321 -13.55 -3.16 13.03
CA PRO A 321 -13.23 -3.63 11.68
C PRO A 321 -14.40 -4.45 11.13
N ASP A 322 -14.63 -4.38 9.82
CA ASP A 322 -15.70 -5.05 9.10
C ASP A 322 -15.21 -5.97 7.96
N ILE A 323 -13.92 -5.88 7.61
CA ILE A 323 -13.27 -6.68 6.55
C ILE A 323 -12.36 -7.74 7.19
N SER A 324 -12.31 -8.93 6.58
CA SER A 324 -11.51 -10.09 7.03
C SER A 324 -10.06 -9.74 7.38
N MET A 325 -9.34 -8.98 6.55
CA MET A 325 -7.93 -8.61 6.81
C MET A 325 -7.78 -7.81 8.11
N SER A 326 -8.59 -6.77 8.31
CA SER A 326 -8.53 -5.95 9.53
C SER A 326 -8.93 -6.74 10.77
N VAL A 327 -9.90 -7.65 10.66
CA VAL A 327 -10.29 -8.57 11.75
C VAL A 327 -9.16 -9.56 12.06
N THR A 328 -8.42 -10.02 11.04
CA THR A 328 -7.26 -10.91 11.20
C THR A 328 -6.13 -10.23 11.95
N CYS A 329 -5.80 -8.99 11.56
CA CYS A 329 -4.86 -8.14 12.28
C CYS A 329 -5.27 -7.93 13.74
N LEU A 330 -6.55 -7.63 13.98
CA LEU A 330 -7.10 -7.47 15.33
C LEU A 330 -6.99 -8.75 16.16
N ASN A 331 -7.40 -9.91 15.62
CA ASN A 331 -7.34 -11.18 16.35
C ASN A 331 -5.88 -11.55 16.69
N LEU A 332 -4.94 -11.28 15.78
CA LEU A 332 -3.52 -11.43 16.07
C LEU A 332 -3.07 -10.49 17.20
N ALA A 333 -3.46 -9.22 17.15
CA ALA A 333 -3.12 -8.24 18.20
C ALA A 333 -3.74 -8.60 19.56
N LEU A 334 -4.99 -9.05 19.59
CA LEU A 334 -5.66 -9.54 20.78
C LEU A 334 -4.92 -10.74 21.37
N HIS A 335 -4.43 -11.67 20.53
CA HIS A 335 -3.63 -12.78 21.03
C HIS A 335 -2.29 -12.29 21.59
N LYS A 336 -1.58 -11.42 20.87
CA LYS A 336 -0.27 -10.90 21.28
C LYS A 336 -0.32 -10.09 22.58
N THR A 337 -1.48 -9.57 22.94
CA THR A 337 -1.73 -8.88 24.23
C THR A 337 -2.42 -9.77 25.27
N GLY A 338 -2.67 -11.06 24.98
CA GLY A 338 -3.28 -12.03 25.89
C GLY A 338 -4.78 -11.88 26.09
N GLN A 339 -5.46 -11.18 25.18
CA GLN A 339 -6.87 -10.79 25.27
C GLN A 339 -7.80 -11.56 24.32
N LEU A 340 -7.28 -12.38 23.38
CA LEU A 340 -8.10 -13.03 22.34
C LEU A 340 -9.28 -13.85 22.92
N PRO A 341 -9.06 -14.83 23.81
CA PRO A 341 -10.18 -15.62 24.37
C PRO A 341 -11.18 -14.80 25.20
N GLU A 342 -10.75 -13.66 25.73
CA GLU A 342 -11.58 -12.79 26.57
C GLU A 342 -12.43 -11.83 25.73
N LYS A 343 -11.84 -11.28 24.66
CA LYS A 343 -12.37 -10.11 23.96
C LYS A 343 -12.77 -10.33 22.51
N MET A 344 -12.48 -11.47 21.88
CA MET A 344 -12.75 -11.67 20.44
C MET A 344 -14.18 -11.29 20.03
N PHE A 345 -15.20 -11.70 20.80
CA PHE A 345 -16.62 -11.42 20.49
C PHE A 345 -17.10 -10.03 20.90
N HIS A 346 -16.25 -9.20 21.53
CA HIS A 346 -16.57 -7.78 21.73
C HIS A 346 -16.47 -6.98 20.43
N TYR A 347 -15.76 -7.53 19.45
CA TYR A 347 -15.58 -6.95 18.13
C TYR A 347 -16.36 -7.74 17.09
N PHE A 348 -16.60 -7.12 15.95
CA PHE A 348 -17.11 -7.85 14.79
C PHE A 348 -16.14 -8.96 14.38
N GLN A 349 -16.68 -10.14 14.08
CA GLN A 349 -15.94 -11.30 13.63
C GLN A 349 -16.45 -11.71 12.25
N ASN A 350 -15.52 -11.96 11.32
CA ASN A 350 -15.81 -12.37 9.95
C ASN A 350 -15.68 -13.89 9.80
N GLY A 351 -16.36 -14.66 10.64
CA GLY A 351 -16.21 -16.11 10.64
C GLY A 351 -14.77 -16.58 10.84
N THR A 352 -14.45 -17.76 10.32
CA THR A 352 -13.07 -18.28 10.28
C THR A 352 -12.16 -17.43 9.38
N GLU A 353 -12.72 -16.72 8.41
CA GLU A 353 -11.98 -15.81 7.52
C GLU A 353 -11.41 -14.60 8.24
N GLY A 354 -12.00 -14.19 9.38
CA GLY A 354 -11.43 -13.16 10.24
C GLY A 354 -10.30 -13.64 11.16
N LEU A 355 -10.03 -14.95 11.22
CA LEU A 355 -8.97 -15.53 12.06
C LEU A 355 -7.83 -16.09 11.23
N LEU A 356 -8.16 -16.89 10.21
CA LEU A 356 -7.24 -17.51 9.26
C LEU A 356 -7.85 -17.45 7.85
N PRO A 357 -7.75 -16.29 7.17
CA PRO A 357 -8.31 -16.11 5.83
C PRO A 357 -7.85 -17.19 4.85
N THR A 358 -8.77 -17.63 3.99
CA THR A 358 -8.47 -18.57 2.91
C THR A 358 -7.57 -17.92 1.88
N PHE A 359 -6.57 -18.67 1.42
CA PHE A 359 -5.60 -18.17 0.46
C PHE A 359 -6.28 -17.66 -0.82
N GLN A 360 -5.92 -16.45 -1.23
CA GLN A 360 -6.29 -15.86 -2.52
C GLN A 360 -5.01 -15.50 -3.28
N ARG A 361 -5.06 -15.61 -4.62
CA ARG A 361 -3.93 -15.27 -5.50
C ARG A 361 -3.85 -13.76 -5.69
N ASP A 362 -3.57 -13.05 -4.61
CA ASP A 362 -3.28 -11.62 -4.57
C ASP A 362 -1.99 -11.37 -3.74
N PHE A 363 -1.58 -10.11 -3.60
CA PHE A 363 -0.36 -9.74 -2.88
C PHE A 363 -0.59 -9.17 -1.48
N MET A 364 -1.84 -8.94 -1.06
CA MET A 364 -2.20 -8.29 0.19
C MET A 364 -2.67 -9.27 1.25
N LEU A 365 -3.69 -10.07 0.92
CA LEU A 365 -4.28 -11.03 1.85
C LEU A 365 -3.24 -12.06 2.30
N PRO A 366 -2.40 -12.64 1.41
CA PRO A 366 -1.39 -13.58 1.86
C PRO A 366 -0.35 -12.95 2.79
N LEU A 367 -0.04 -11.65 2.69
CA LEU A 367 0.87 -11.01 3.63
C LEU A 367 0.27 -10.90 5.03
N VAL A 368 -0.98 -10.47 5.15
CA VAL A 368 -1.69 -10.43 6.43
C VAL A 368 -1.79 -11.83 7.04
N SER A 369 -2.21 -12.83 6.27
CA SER A 369 -2.28 -14.21 6.74
C SER A 369 -0.91 -14.79 7.09
N SER A 370 0.15 -14.43 6.37
CA SER A 370 1.51 -14.90 6.65
C SER A 370 2.02 -14.47 8.02
N GLU A 371 1.63 -13.28 8.50
CA GLU A 371 1.97 -12.81 9.85
C GLU A 371 1.37 -13.75 10.92
N VAL A 372 0.11 -14.14 10.76
CA VAL A 372 -0.56 -15.07 11.68
C VAL A 372 0.13 -16.44 11.66
N TYR A 373 0.36 -17.00 10.47
CA TYR A 373 1.04 -18.30 10.34
C TYR A 373 2.47 -18.28 10.90
N TYR A 374 3.20 -17.18 10.73
CA TYR A 374 4.54 -16.99 11.28
C TYR A 374 4.51 -17.09 12.80
N TYR A 375 3.62 -16.34 13.46
CA TYR A 375 3.53 -16.33 14.92
C TYR A 375 2.92 -17.60 15.51
N LEU A 376 2.07 -18.31 14.76
CA LEU A 376 1.61 -19.64 15.14
C LEU A 376 2.78 -20.63 15.21
N GLY A 377 3.76 -20.53 14.31
CA GLY A 377 4.81 -21.53 14.13
C GLY A 377 4.65 -22.38 12.86
N PHE A 378 3.68 -22.05 11.99
CA PHE A 378 3.59 -22.61 10.65
C PHE A 378 4.58 -21.92 9.70
N ILE A 379 5.87 -22.04 9.99
CA ILE A 379 6.96 -21.29 9.33
C ILE A 379 6.99 -21.53 7.82
N ASN A 380 6.78 -22.77 7.38
CA ASN A 380 6.75 -23.12 5.95
C ASN A 380 5.54 -22.49 5.24
N THR A 381 4.38 -22.44 5.89
CA THR A 381 3.18 -21.78 5.35
C THR A 381 3.39 -20.27 5.26
N ALA A 382 3.94 -19.66 6.32
CA ALA A 382 4.28 -18.23 6.30
C ALA A 382 5.25 -17.92 5.15
N GLN A 383 6.31 -18.72 5.00
CA GLN A 383 7.27 -18.60 3.89
C GLN A 383 6.58 -18.70 2.53
N ARG A 384 5.70 -19.69 2.33
CA ARG A 384 4.93 -19.86 1.09
C ARG A 384 4.10 -18.62 0.78
N PHE A 385 3.30 -18.16 1.74
CA PHE A 385 2.41 -17.01 1.56
C PHE A 385 3.18 -15.73 1.26
N THR A 386 4.28 -15.48 1.97
CA THR A 386 5.16 -14.34 1.72
C THR A 386 5.79 -14.40 0.33
N PHE A 387 6.27 -15.57 -0.09
CA PHE A 387 6.85 -15.77 -1.42
C PHE A 387 5.80 -15.54 -2.51
N GLU A 388 4.62 -16.16 -2.40
CA GLU A 388 3.53 -16.00 -3.36
C GLU A 388 3.04 -14.54 -3.44
N ALA A 389 2.95 -13.84 -2.30
CA ALA A 389 2.60 -12.42 -2.30
C ALA A 389 3.62 -11.57 -3.08
N MET A 390 4.92 -11.80 -2.86
CA MET A 390 5.98 -11.08 -3.55
C MET A 390 5.96 -11.34 -5.06
N GLU A 391 5.81 -12.60 -5.48
CA GLU A 391 5.75 -12.95 -6.90
C GLU A 391 4.42 -12.56 -7.56
N SER A 392 3.38 -12.26 -6.78
CA SER A 392 2.09 -11.75 -7.26
C SER A 392 2.05 -10.23 -7.43
N LEU A 393 3.16 -9.52 -7.15
CA LEU A 393 3.23 -8.07 -7.34
C LEU A 393 3.00 -7.69 -8.82
N PRO A 394 1.99 -6.86 -9.15
CA PRO A 394 1.60 -6.61 -10.55
C PRO A 394 2.62 -5.84 -11.39
N ASP A 395 3.55 -5.14 -10.74
CA ASP A 395 4.65 -4.38 -11.35
C ASP A 395 5.97 -5.17 -11.40
N TYR A 396 5.97 -6.44 -11.01
CA TYR A 396 7.13 -7.34 -10.99
C TYR A 396 8.28 -6.87 -10.11
N GLN A 397 8.03 -5.88 -9.24
CA GLN A 397 9.00 -5.40 -8.27
C GLN A 397 9.18 -6.43 -7.16
N LYS A 398 10.25 -6.27 -6.39
CA LYS A 398 10.48 -7.03 -5.16
C LYS A 398 10.12 -6.20 -3.95
N SER A 399 9.83 -6.88 -2.84
CA SER A 399 9.40 -6.26 -1.58
C SER A 399 10.44 -6.46 -0.49
N ALA A 400 10.90 -5.37 0.13
CA ALA A 400 11.80 -5.43 1.28
C ALA A 400 11.15 -6.14 2.47
N ARG A 401 9.85 -5.92 2.72
CA ARG A 401 9.06 -6.64 3.74
C ARG A 401 9.09 -8.15 3.50
N CYS A 402 8.80 -8.58 2.27
CA CYS A 402 8.78 -10.00 1.94
C CYS A 402 10.16 -10.63 2.11
N ILE A 403 11.21 -10.01 1.58
CA ILE A 403 12.58 -10.53 1.69
C ILE A 403 12.99 -10.63 3.17
N LYS A 404 12.67 -9.64 4.00
CA LYS A 404 12.93 -9.68 5.44
C LYS A 404 12.26 -10.91 6.10
N ARG A 405 10.98 -11.13 5.81
CA ARG A 405 10.24 -12.29 6.34
C ARG A 405 10.81 -13.62 5.81
N LEU A 406 11.21 -13.69 4.54
CA LEU A 406 11.87 -14.86 3.97
C LEU A 406 13.23 -15.15 4.62
N VAL A 407 14.00 -14.13 5.04
CA VAL A 407 15.21 -14.35 5.85
C VAL A 407 14.83 -15.02 7.17
N GLU A 408 13.85 -14.48 7.90
CA GLU A 408 13.44 -14.99 9.20
C GLU A 408 12.95 -16.44 9.11
N THR A 409 12.10 -16.78 8.14
CA THR A 409 11.61 -18.15 7.96
C THR A 409 12.72 -19.11 7.61
N ASN A 410 13.66 -18.72 6.73
CA ASN A 410 14.79 -19.57 6.37
C ASN A 410 15.79 -19.75 7.53
N LEU A 411 16.02 -18.71 8.34
CA LEU A 411 16.82 -18.82 9.58
C LEU A 411 16.19 -19.81 10.57
N ILE A 412 14.88 -19.67 10.82
CA ILE A 412 14.14 -20.58 11.71
C ILE A 412 14.19 -22.02 11.17
N ASN A 413 14.15 -22.18 9.85
CA ASN A 413 14.23 -23.48 9.17
C ASN A 413 15.64 -24.07 9.01
N ALA A 414 16.67 -23.39 9.53
CA ALA A 414 18.08 -23.76 9.36
C ALA A 414 18.56 -23.80 7.89
N GLN A 415 17.88 -23.06 7.00
CA GLN A 415 18.25 -22.87 5.60
C GLN A 415 19.17 -21.65 5.44
N TYR A 416 20.34 -21.70 6.07
CA TYR A 416 21.23 -20.54 6.22
C TYR A 416 21.76 -20.00 4.89
N GLU A 417 22.04 -20.87 3.92
CA GLU A 417 22.52 -20.45 2.60
C GLU A 417 21.47 -19.61 1.85
N VAL A 418 20.19 -19.97 1.99
CA VAL A 418 19.08 -19.22 1.39
C VAL A 418 18.87 -17.90 2.12
N ALA A 419 18.89 -17.92 3.46
CA ALA A 419 18.82 -16.71 4.27
C ALA A 419 19.95 -15.73 3.93
N ALA A 420 21.17 -16.23 3.73
CA ALA A 420 22.33 -15.42 3.35
C ALA A 420 22.12 -14.69 2.00
N LYS A 421 21.52 -15.35 1.01
CA LYS A 421 21.20 -14.71 -0.30
C LYS A 421 20.23 -13.54 -0.13
N TYR A 422 19.18 -13.72 0.66
CA TYR A 422 18.21 -12.64 0.93
C TYR A 422 18.81 -11.51 1.76
N LEU A 423 19.65 -11.82 2.75
CA LEU A 423 20.40 -10.83 3.52
C LEU A 423 21.37 -10.02 2.64
N ASP A 424 22.00 -10.67 1.66
CA ASP A 424 22.87 -10.01 0.70
C ASP A 424 22.12 -9.02 -0.21
N ILE A 425 20.85 -9.26 -0.50
CA ILE A 425 20.01 -8.26 -1.16
C ILE A 425 19.75 -7.06 -0.22
N LEU A 426 19.34 -7.32 1.03
CA LEU A 426 18.93 -6.27 1.97
C LEU A 426 20.09 -5.39 2.44
N ARG A 427 21.32 -5.92 2.54
CA ARG A 427 22.52 -5.13 2.89
C ARG A 427 22.78 -4.02 1.85
N HIS A 428 22.32 -4.19 0.62
CA HIS A 428 22.49 -3.21 -0.44
C HIS A 428 21.38 -2.15 -0.48
N THR A 429 20.48 -2.13 0.51
CA THR A 429 19.46 -1.09 0.67
C THR A 429 19.94 0.01 1.64
N LEU A 430 19.16 1.08 1.81
CA LEU A 430 19.44 2.12 2.83
C LEU A 430 18.87 1.74 4.20
N PHE A 431 17.55 1.55 4.29
CA PHE A 431 16.84 1.40 5.57
C PHE A 431 16.86 -0.03 6.16
N TYR A 432 17.11 -1.05 5.34
CA TYR A 432 17.17 -2.44 5.80
C TYR A 432 18.60 -2.97 5.98
N ARG A 433 19.63 -2.17 5.63
CA ARG A 433 21.03 -2.58 5.73
C ARG A 433 21.44 -2.95 7.14
N ALA A 434 21.16 -2.08 8.12
CA ALA A 434 21.56 -2.30 9.51
C ALA A 434 20.96 -3.60 10.06
N TRP A 435 19.65 -3.80 9.84
CA TRP A 435 18.98 -5.04 10.23
C TRP A 435 19.59 -6.27 9.52
N ALA A 436 19.94 -6.17 8.24
CA ALA A 436 20.56 -7.27 7.51
C ALA A 436 21.96 -7.62 8.05
N GLU A 437 22.80 -6.62 8.30
CA GLU A 437 24.15 -6.80 8.85
C GLU A 437 24.11 -7.38 10.27
N GLU A 438 23.19 -6.90 11.11
CA GLU A 438 22.95 -7.47 12.45
C GLU A 438 22.43 -8.90 12.36
N THR A 439 21.59 -9.23 11.38
CA THR A 439 21.03 -10.57 11.23
C THR A 439 22.04 -11.57 10.66
N MET A 440 23.01 -11.12 9.86
CA MET A 440 24.06 -11.98 9.31
C MET A 440 24.87 -12.72 10.38
N ILE A 441 25.01 -12.14 11.59
CA ILE A 441 25.77 -12.75 12.68
C ILE A 441 25.10 -14.01 13.26
N TYR A 442 23.83 -14.27 12.91
CA TYR A 442 23.10 -15.46 13.33
C TYR A 442 23.30 -16.64 12.37
N LEU A 443 23.79 -16.39 11.14
CA LEU A 443 24.01 -17.43 10.15
C LEU A 443 24.93 -18.52 10.70
N ASN A 444 24.48 -19.77 10.69
CA ASN A 444 25.19 -20.95 11.21
C ASN A 444 25.51 -20.93 12.72
N ASP A 445 24.94 -20.00 13.51
CA ASP A 445 25.09 -19.97 14.98
C ASP A 445 23.80 -20.44 15.68
N GLU A 446 23.69 -21.76 15.85
CA GLU A 446 22.52 -22.41 16.46
C GLU A 446 22.24 -21.93 17.89
N ALA A 447 23.30 -21.69 18.68
CA ALA A 447 23.16 -21.27 20.06
C ALA A 447 22.56 -19.87 20.14
N ARG A 448 23.07 -18.95 19.32
CA ARG A 448 22.58 -17.57 19.26
C ARG A 448 21.14 -17.49 18.79
N ILE A 449 20.76 -18.24 17.74
CA ILE A 449 19.36 -18.26 17.28
C ILE A 449 18.45 -18.86 18.35
N SER A 450 18.88 -19.93 19.03
CA SER A 450 18.09 -20.56 20.09
C SER A 450 17.84 -19.63 21.28
N THR A 451 18.76 -18.70 21.56
CA THR A 451 18.58 -17.65 22.59
C THR A 451 17.78 -16.44 22.12
N HIS A 452 17.53 -16.30 20.81
CA HIS A 452 16.78 -15.17 20.29
C HIS A 452 15.32 -15.23 20.76
N PRO A 453 14.75 -14.13 21.30
CA PRO A 453 13.44 -14.15 21.96
C PRO A 453 12.29 -14.57 21.05
N GLU A 454 12.37 -14.27 19.76
CA GLU A 454 11.35 -14.67 18.78
C GLU A 454 11.73 -15.95 18.02
N TRP A 455 12.81 -15.92 17.24
CA TRP A 455 13.24 -17.06 16.42
C TRP A 455 13.53 -18.34 17.22
N GLY A 456 14.09 -18.24 18.43
CA GLY A 456 14.34 -19.40 19.29
C GLY A 456 13.05 -20.07 19.74
N VAL A 457 12.03 -19.28 20.10
CA VAL A 457 10.69 -19.77 20.45
C VAL A 457 10.01 -20.39 19.22
N LEU A 458 10.05 -19.71 18.07
CA LEU A 458 9.43 -20.22 16.85
C LEU A 458 10.10 -21.50 16.32
N ARG A 459 11.39 -21.72 16.58
CA ARG A 459 12.05 -23.01 16.32
C ARG A 459 11.50 -24.16 17.14
N GLN A 460 11.06 -23.89 18.36
CA GLN A 460 10.41 -24.89 19.21
C GLN A 460 8.97 -25.15 18.78
N TYR A 461 8.32 -24.17 18.15
CA TYR A 461 6.94 -24.30 17.67
C TYR A 461 6.85 -24.92 16.28
N ARG A 462 7.87 -24.74 15.43
CA ARG A 462 7.84 -25.24 14.05
C ARG A 462 7.75 -26.77 14.02
N LEU A 463 6.86 -27.27 13.17
CA LEU A 463 6.74 -28.70 12.89
C LEU A 463 8.03 -29.23 12.24
N GLN A 464 8.52 -30.39 12.70
CA GLN A 464 9.72 -31.04 12.16
C GLN A 464 9.41 -32.07 11.08
N ASN A 465 8.16 -32.56 11.04
CA ASN A 465 7.71 -33.56 10.07
C ASN A 465 6.84 -32.88 9.02
N ASP A 466 6.93 -33.36 7.78
CA ASP A 466 6.06 -32.91 6.70
C ASP A 466 4.60 -33.26 6.98
N PHE A 467 3.70 -32.33 6.66
CA PHE A 467 2.26 -32.57 6.67
C PHE A 467 1.62 -31.86 5.48
N LEU A 468 0.45 -32.35 5.06
CA LEU A 468 -0.31 -31.74 3.97
C LEU A 468 -1.10 -30.55 4.50
N PHE A 469 -0.83 -29.37 3.93
CA PHE A 469 -1.61 -28.19 4.20
C PHE A 469 -3.02 -28.33 3.59
N SER A 470 -4.06 -28.12 4.41
CA SER A 470 -5.46 -28.26 4.01
C SER A 470 -6.22 -26.98 4.37
N GLU A 471 -6.74 -26.27 3.36
CA GLU A 471 -7.59 -25.09 3.60
C GLU A 471 -8.89 -25.45 4.32
N GLY A 472 -9.39 -26.68 4.14
CA GLY A 472 -10.64 -27.16 4.73
C GLY A 472 -10.51 -27.66 6.17
N GLU A 473 -9.29 -27.99 6.62
CA GLU A 473 -9.03 -28.69 7.91
C GLU A 473 -8.02 -27.89 8.76
N LYS A 474 -8.19 -26.56 8.81
CA LYS A 474 -7.31 -25.65 9.56
C LYS A 474 -7.32 -25.94 11.08
N ASP A 475 -8.43 -26.40 11.62
CA ASP A 475 -8.57 -26.88 13.00
C ASP A 475 -7.68 -28.10 13.27
N MET A 476 -7.67 -29.10 12.39
CA MET A 476 -6.78 -30.25 12.53
C MET A 476 -5.32 -29.83 12.47
N MET A 477 -4.96 -28.91 11.57
CA MET A 477 -3.61 -28.36 11.52
C MET A 477 -3.21 -27.68 12.84
N LEU A 478 -4.07 -26.81 13.39
CA LEU A 478 -3.85 -26.15 14.68
C LEU A 478 -3.70 -27.18 15.82
N GLY A 479 -4.50 -28.24 15.80
CA GLY A 479 -4.40 -29.37 16.73
C GLY A 479 -3.06 -30.08 16.65
N ILE A 480 -2.56 -30.38 15.43
CA ILE A 480 -1.23 -30.99 15.22
C ILE A 480 -0.13 -30.08 15.78
N LEU A 481 -0.22 -28.77 15.53
CA LEU A 481 0.75 -27.80 16.02
C LEU A 481 0.79 -27.74 17.56
N PHE A 482 -0.38 -27.76 18.20
CA PHE A 482 -0.48 -27.78 19.65
C PHE A 482 0.02 -29.11 20.25
N GLN A 483 -0.29 -30.25 19.62
CA GLN A 483 0.22 -31.55 20.06
C GLN A 483 1.74 -31.64 19.94
N HIS A 484 2.32 -31.04 18.91
CA HIS A 484 3.77 -30.98 18.74
C HIS A 484 4.44 -30.20 19.88
N ASN A 485 3.88 -29.06 20.25
CA ASN A 485 4.38 -28.27 21.37
C ASN A 485 3.24 -27.67 22.22
N PRO A 486 2.86 -28.32 23.33
CA PRO A 486 1.80 -27.84 24.22
C PRO A 486 2.10 -26.51 24.92
N SER A 487 3.35 -26.01 24.89
CA SER A 487 3.66 -24.67 25.39
C SER A 487 3.24 -23.57 24.40
N ASN A 488 2.91 -23.92 23.16
CA ASN A 488 2.39 -22.99 22.16
C ASN A 488 0.94 -22.63 22.46
N ARG A 489 0.77 -21.67 23.36
CA ARG A 489 -0.54 -21.14 23.76
C ARG A 489 -1.34 -20.57 22.58
N MET A 490 -0.67 -19.99 21.58
CA MET A 490 -1.34 -19.44 20.40
C MET A 490 -2.06 -20.51 19.61
N ALA A 491 -1.41 -21.66 19.38
CA ALA A 491 -2.02 -22.78 18.66
C ALA A 491 -3.31 -23.27 19.34
N TYR A 492 -3.30 -23.37 20.67
CA TYR A 492 -4.48 -23.76 21.45
C TYR A 492 -5.59 -22.70 21.41
N GLU A 493 -5.26 -21.43 21.63
CA GLU A 493 -6.24 -20.34 21.59
C GLU A 493 -6.88 -20.20 20.20
N TYR A 494 -6.08 -20.29 19.14
CA TYR A 494 -6.56 -20.25 17.77
C TYR A 494 -7.38 -21.48 17.42
N LEU A 495 -7.03 -22.67 17.90
CA LEU A 495 -7.82 -23.89 17.71
C LEU A 495 -9.24 -23.72 18.28
N LEU A 496 -9.34 -23.31 19.55
CA LEU A 496 -10.63 -23.07 20.19
C LEU A 496 -11.39 -21.92 19.53
N ALA A 497 -10.73 -20.80 19.26
CA ALA A 497 -11.35 -19.67 18.56
C ALA A 497 -11.89 -20.09 17.18
N TYR A 498 -11.15 -20.91 16.42
CA TYR A 498 -11.60 -21.43 15.14
C TYR A 498 -12.88 -22.24 15.27
N THR A 499 -12.95 -23.17 16.24
CA THR A 499 -14.18 -23.95 16.50
C THR A 499 -15.36 -23.09 16.93
N LEU A 500 -15.13 -22.03 17.71
CA LEU A 500 -16.20 -21.10 18.08
C LEU A 500 -16.70 -20.31 16.87
N LEU A 501 -15.78 -19.82 16.03
CA LEU A 501 -16.10 -19.06 14.82
C LEU A 501 -16.83 -19.92 13.78
N SER A 502 -16.45 -21.21 13.64
CA SER A 502 -17.14 -22.18 12.79
C SER A 502 -18.42 -22.76 13.41
N ARG A 503 -18.73 -22.38 14.67
CA ARG A 503 -19.87 -22.86 15.46
C ARG A 503 -19.84 -24.37 15.76
N ASP A 504 -18.66 -24.96 15.74
CA ASP A 504 -18.44 -26.38 16.04
C ASP A 504 -18.23 -26.60 17.54
N LEU A 505 -19.34 -26.58 18.29
CA LEU A 505 -19.33 -26.80 19.73
C LEU A 505 -18.88 -28.21 20.13
N LYS A 506 -19.01 -29.19 19.24
CA LYS A 506 -18.60 -30.58 19.50
C LYS A 506 -17.08 -30.66 19.58
N HIS A 507 -16.39 -30.13 18.57
CA HIS A 507 -14.93 -30.09 18.56
C HIS A 507 -14.38 -29.12 19.60
N PHE A 508 -15.04 -27.98 19.85
CA PHE A 508 -14.68 -27.09 20.97
C PHE A 508 -14.62 -27.85 22.30
N TRP A 509 -15.67 -28.61 22.66
CA TRP A 509 -15.70 -29.38 23.91
C TRP A 509 -14.60 -30.45 23.94
N ALA A 510 -14.41 -31.17 22.84
CA ALA A 510 -13.38 -32.21 22.74
C ALA A 510 -11.97 -31.65 22.96
N TYR A 511 -11.64 -30.52 22.33
CA TYR A 511 -10.32 -29.89 22.46
C TYR A 511 -10.14 -29.21 23.81
N TYR A 512 -11.18 -28.57 24.34
CA TYR A 512 -11.13 -27.95 25.67
C TYR A 512 -10.87 -28.97 26.79
N THR A 513 -11.50 -30.15 26.70
CA THR A 513 -11.34 -31.21 27.71
C THR A 513 -10.08 -32.08 27.52
N MET A 514 -9.47 -32.07 26.33
CA MET A 514 -8.23 -32.80 26.04
C MET A 514 -7.04 -32.33 26.89
N ASP A 515 -7.01 -31.05 27.31
CA ASP A 515 -5.92 -30.43 28.07
C ASP A 515 -5.93 -30.74 29.58
N GLY A 516 -6.65 -31.78 30.02
CA GLY A 516 -6.87 -32.18 31.42
C GLY A 516 -5.63 -32.58 32.25
N LYS A 517 -4.42 -32.10 31.93
CA LYS A 517 -3.18 -32.36 32.68
C LYS A 517 -2.48 -31.10 33.21
N LYS A 518 -2.77 -29.89 32.73
CA LYS A 518 -2.35 -28.62 33.37
C LYS A 518 -3.36 -27.52 33.04
N PRO A 519 -3.82 -26.73 34.02
CA PRO A 519 -4.63 -25.56 33.70
C PRO A 519 -3.78 -24.54 32.93
N LEU A 520 -4.03 -24.38 31.62
CA LEU A 520 -3.48 -23.26 30.83
C LEU A 520 -3.97 -21.89 31.35
N TYR A 521 -5.09 -21.89 32.08
CA TYR A 521 -5.71 -20.70 32.65
C TYR A 521 -6.03 -20.91 34.13
N ASN A 522 -5.69 -19.90 34.94
CA ASN A 522 -6.16 -19.82 36.32
C ASN A 522 -7.66 -19.46 36.40
N VAL A 523 -8.15 -18.68 35.43
CA VAL A 523 -9.55 -18.27 35.28
C VAL A 523 -9.94 -18.50 33.83
N ILE A 524 -11.04 -19.21 33.61
CA ILE A 524 -11.52 -19.51 32.25
C ILE A 524 -11.88 -18.19 31.56
N PRO A 525 -11.36 -17.90 30.36
CA PRO A 525 -11.73 -16.69 29.62
C PRO A 525 -13.23 -16.62 29.31
N LYS A 526 -13.78 -15.40 29.27
CA LYS A 526 -15.21 -15.14 29.06
C LYS A 526 -15.81 -15.89 27.86
N SER A 527 -15.21 -15.80 26.67
CA SER A 527 -15.77 -16.45 25.48
C SER A 527 -15.85 -17.98 25.63
N PHE A 528 -14.89 -18.57 26.36
CA PHE A 528 -14.90 -20.01 26.64
C PHE A 528 -15.97 -20.36 27.68
N GLN A 529 -16.12 -19.55 28.74
CA GLN A 529 -17.22 -19.72 29.70
C GLN A 529 -18.60 -19.65 29.01
N GLU A 530 -18.78 -18.69 28.11
CA GLU A 530 -20.01 -18.56 27.32
C GLU A 530 -20.28 -19.80 26.47
N ALA A 531 -19.28 -20.34 25.77
CA ALA A 531 -19.44 -21.58 25.01
C ALA A 531 -19.75 -22.80 25.91
N LEU A 532 -19.01 -22.96 27.01
CA LEU A 532 -19.20 -24.06 27.96
C LEU A 532 -20.59 -24.05 28.60
N THR A 533 -21.05 -22.88 29.08
CA THR A 533 -22.39 -22.72 29.64
C THR A 533 -23.48 -22.98 28.62
N TYR A 534 -23.28 -22.56 27.37
CA TYR A 534 -24.22 -22.82 26.29
C TYR A 534 -24.35 -24.32 26.00
N ILE A 535 -23.22 -25.05 25.90
CA ILE A 535 -23.21 -26.52 25.75
C ILE A 535 -23.93 -27.19 26.93
N TRP A 536 -23.62 -26.78 28.16
CA TRP A 536 -24.26 -27.33 29.36
C TRP A 536 -25.78 -27.10 29.34
N SER A 537 -26.21 -25.93 28.88
CA SER A 537 -27.63 -25.58 28.76
C SER A 537 -28.39 -26.44 27.74
N GLN A 538 -27.72 -26.92 26.68
CA GLN A 538 -28.30 -27.85 25.70
C GLN A 538 -28.49 -29.25 26.28
N SER A 539 -27.66 -29.63 27.26
CA SER A 539 -27.78 -30.89 28.01
C SER A 539 -28.83 -30.87 29.13
N GLN A 540 -29.73 -29.87 29.12
CA GLN A 540 -30.70 -29.62 30.20
C GLN A 540 -30.04 -29.45 31.58
N TYR A 541 -28.86 -28.83 31.63
CA TYR A 541 -28.08 -28.64 32.85
C TYR A 541 -27.78 -29.94 33.59
N ASN A 542 -27.44 -31.01 32.87
CA ASN A 542 -27.04 -32.28 33.48
C ASN A 542 -25.88 -32.01 34.47
N PRO A 543 -26.04 -32.31 35.78
CA PRO A 543 -25.02 -32.04 36.78
C PRO A 543 -23.67 -32.72 36.49
N SER A 544 -23.69 -33.87 35.82
CA SER A 544 -22.48 -34.61 35.42
C SER A 544 -21.67 -33.92 34.32
N LEU A 545 -22.27 -32.95 33.61
CA LEU A 545 -21.66 -32.19 32.51
C LEU A 545 -21.42 -30.72 32.90
N GLN A 546 -21.56 -30.38 34.18
CA GLN A 546 -21.31 -29.02 34.65
C GLN A 546 -19.83 -28.65 34.45
N PRO A 547 -19.52 -27.61 33.65
CA PRO A 547 -18.14 -27.18 33.45
C PRO A 547 -17.58 -26.60 34.76
N GLN A 548 -16.48 -27.17 35.25
CA GLN A 548 -15.81 -26.68 36.46
C GLN A 548 -15.12 -25.33 36.20
N GLY A 549 -15.24 -24.38 37.13
CA GLY A 549 -14.55 -23.08 37.05
C GLY A 549 -15.30 -21.97 36.29
N VAL A 550 -16.53 -22.23 35.86
CA VAL A 550 -17.41 -21.21 35.25
C VAL A 550 -18.01 -20.32 36.34
N ASP A 551 -18.06 -19.01 36.07
CA ASP A 551 -18.68 -18.03 36.95
C ASP A 551 -20.21 -18.15 36.94
N ASN A 552 -20.82 -18.14 38.12
CA ASN A 552 -22.27 -18.14 38.31
C ASN A 552 -22.95 -16.95 37.62
N ASP A 553 -22.26 -15.82 37.48
CA ASP A 553 -22.82 -14.65 36.81
C ASP A 553 -22.95 -14.85 35.30
N VAL A 554 -22.05 -15.63 34.67
CA VAL A 554 -22.19 -16.02 33.26
C VAL A 554 -23.40 -16.94 33.06
N VAL A 555 -23.66 -17.85 34.01
CA VAL A 555 -24.85 -18.71 33.97
C VAL A 555 -26.14 -17.89 34.04
N LYS A 556 -26.23 -16.94 34.98
CA LYS A 556 -27.39 -16.02 35.07
C LYS A 556 -27.58 -15.18 33.80
N LEU A 557 -26.47 -14.70 33.22
CA LEU A 557 -26.49 -13.96 31.96
C LEU A 557 -27.03 -14.82 30.81
N LEU A 558 -26.65 -16.10 30.74
CA LEU A 558 -27.17 -17.04 29.74
C LEU A 558 -28.68 -17.27 29.93
N GLU A 559 -29.16 -17.44 31.15
CA GLU A 559 -30.60 -17.60 31.42
C GLU A 559 -31.38 -16.36 30.99
N LYS A 560 -30.87 -15.17 31.27
CA LYS A 560 -31.45 -13.91 30.78
C LYS A 560 -31.47 -13.87 29.25
N TYR A 561 -30.36 -14.22 28.60
CA TYR A 561 -30.27 -14.31 27.14
C TYR A 561 -31.34 -15.27 26.57
N ARG A 562 -31.42 -16.49 27.11
CA ARG A 562 -32.37 -17.54 26.67
C ARG A 562 -33.82 -17.09 26.85
N ASN A 563 -34.15 -16.48 27.99
CA ASN A 563 -35.50 -15.99 28.25
C ASN A 563 -35.92 -14.96 27.20
N ILE A 564 -35.05 -13.98 26.89
CA ILE A 564 -35.32 -12.98 25.84
C ILE A 564 -35.45 -13.65 24.47
N TYR A 565 -34.55 -14.58 24.14
CA TYR A 565 -34.55 -15.28 22.85
C TYR A 565 -35.85 -16.07 22.60
N ILE A 566 -36.42 -16.70 23.64
CA ILE A 566 -37.61 -17.56 23.54
C ILE A 566 -38.91 -16.75 23.63
N THR A 567 -38.96 -15.74 24.51
CA THR A 567 -40.24 -15.10 24.89
C THR A 567 -40.56 -13.82 24.13
N GLN A 568 -39.55 -13.11 23.59
CA GLN A 568 -39.76 -11.77 23.03
C GLN A 568 -39.88 -11.80 21.49
N PRO A 569 -41.00 -11.31 20.91
CA PRO A 569 -41.09 -11.11 19.48
C PRO A 569 -40.09 -10.02 19.04
N GLY A 570 -39.21 -10.34 18.09
CA GLY A 570 -38.14 -9.44 17.67
C GLY A 570 -36.91 -9.42 18.59
N ALA A 571 -36.67 -10.51 19.34
CA ALA A 571 -35.55 -10.69 20.27
C ALA A 571 -34.19 -10.18 19.78
N ASN A 572 -33.89 -10.30 18.47
CA ASN A 572 -32.64 -9.81 17.88
C ASN A 572 -32.32 -8.36 18.24
N ARG A 573 -33.29 -7.43 18.18
CA ARG A 573 -33.05 -6.01 18.49
C ARG A 573 -32.69 -5.75 19.95
N ILE A 574 -33.24 -6.55 20.86
CA ILE A 574 -32.98 -6.46 22.30
C ILE A 574 -31.62 -7.07 22.60
N LEU A 575 -31.37 -8.28 22.07
CA LEU A 575 -30.13 -9.02 22.24
C LEU A 575 -28.94 -8.28 21.62
N ALA A 576 -29.11 -7.59 20.48
CA ALA A 576 -28.06 -6.79 19.87
C ALA A 576 -27.57 -5.66 20.78
N LYS A 577 -28.45 -5.10 21.63
CA LYS A 577 -28.08 -4.01 22.55
C LYS A 577 -27.35 -4.51 23.78
N GLU A 578 -27.77 -5.64 24.34
CA GLU A 578 -27.26 -6.12 25.64
C GLU A 578 -26.23 -7.24 25.52
N PHE A 579 -26.21 -7.98 24.41
CA PHE A 579 -25.44 -9.22 24.27
C PHE A 579 -24.63 -9.30 22.97
N SER A 580 -24.52 -8.22 22.19
CA SER A 580 -23.71 -8.22 20.95
C SER A 580 -22.24 -8.57 21.16
N ASN A 581 -21.73 -8.37 22.38
CA ASN A 581 -20.37 -8.69 22.80
C ASN A 581 -20.16 -10.13 23.31
N THR A 582 -21.13 -11.03 23.07
CA THR A 582 -21.12 -12.41 23.57
C THR A 582 -21.06 -13.41 22.43
N TYR A 583 -20.45 -14.56 22.70
CA TYR A 583 -20.44 -15.70 21.80
C TYR A 583 -21.86 -16.17 21.45
N TRP A 584 -22.81 -16.14 22.39
CA TRP A 584 -24.19 -16.58 22.14
C TRP A 584 -24.86 -15.75 21.05
N TYR A 585 -24.64 -14.44 21.04
CA TYR A 585 -25.17 -13.56 20.01
C TYR A 585 -24.51 -13.85 18.66
N TYR A 586 -23.18 -13.99 18.64
CA TYR A 586 -22.46 -14.40 17.44
C TYR A 586 -23.00 -15.72 16.86
N TYR A 587 -23.15 -16.74 17.71
CA TYR A 587 -23.61 -18.08 17.34
C TYR A 587 -25.01 -18.07 16.70
N HIS A 588 -25.95 -17.26 17.21
CA HIS A 588 -27.31 -17.22 16.68
C HIS A 588 -27.49 -16.26 15.49
N TYR A 589 -26.79 -15.13 15.46
CA TYR A 589 -27.14 -14.01 14.56
C TYR A 589 -26.07 -13.61 13.54
N ASN A 590 -24.79 -13.86 13.78
CA ASN A 590 -23.72 -13.43 12.85
C ASN A 590 -23.40 -14.54 11.85
N LYS A 591 -23.99 -14.49 10.65
CA LYS A 591 -23.71 -15.44 9.56
C LYS A 591 -22.37 -15.18 8.88
#